data_AF-A0A7J8VVT6-F1
#
_entry.id   AF-A0A7J8VVT6-F1
#
_cell.length_a   1.000
_cell.length_b   1.000
_cell.length_c   1.000
_cell.angle_alpha   90.00
_cell.angle_beta   90.00
_cell.angle_gamma   90.00
#
_symmetry.space_group_name_H-M   'P 1'
#
loop_
_entity.id
_entity.type
_entity.pdbx_description
1 polymer ?
#
loop_
_entity_poly.entity_id
_entity_poly.type
_entity_poly.pdbx_seq_one_letter_code
_entity_poly.pdbx_strand_id
1 'polypeptide(L)'
;MQHKIEFIPSDAFLVLDDLIKNGEEGSFDFVFVDAYKSDYLKFHELTLKLVKVGGIVAYDNTLWYGSVAQSEKEVVEDLIKRYQNFVVEFNSFIAADPRVESSLLSIGDGLTLCRRLH
;
A
#
# COMPACT_ATOMS: atom_id res chain seq x y z
N MET A 1 -9.40 15.03 19.74
CA MET A 1 -8.80 14.25 18.64
C MET A 1 -7.90 15.09 17.72
N GLN A 2 -8.16 16.39 17.51
CA GLN A 2 -7.36 17.23 16.60
C GLN A 2 -5.85 17.33 16.94
N HIS A 3 -5.42 17.07 18.18
CA HIS A 3 -4.00 17.13 18.55
C HIS A 3 -3.15 15.93 18.09
N LYS A 4 -3.76 14.90 17.46
CA LYS A 4 -3.06 13.70 16.97
C LYS A 4 -2.85 13.69 15.46
N ILE A 5 -3.42 14.66 14.75
CA ILE A 5 -3.43 14.69 13.29
C ILE A 5 -2.58 15.86 12.84
N GLU A 6 -1.48 15.55 12.19
CA GLU A 6 -0.77 16.49 11.34
C GLU A 6 -1.20 16.24 9.90
N PHE A 7 -1.85 17.25 9.29
CA PHE A 7 -2.25 17.18 7.89
C PHE A 7 -1.23 17.92 7.03
N ILE A 8 -0.65 17.22 6.06
CA ILE A 8 0.39 17.75 5.19
C ILE A 8 -0.18 17.85 3.76
N PRO A 9 -0.56 19.05 3.28
CA PRO A 9 -1.06 19.23 1.92
C PRO A 9 0.11 19.25 0.90
N SER A 10 0.63 18.07 0.57
CA SER A 10 1.77 17.91 -0.34
C SER A 10 1.64 16.64 -1.19
N ASP A 11 2.48 16.53 -2.21
CA ASP A 11 2.77 15.25 -2.84
C ASP A 11 3.37 14.30 -1.80
N ALA A 12 2.78 13.10 -1.67
CA ALA A 12 3.17 12.16 -0.64
C ALA A 12 4.61 11.68 -0.80
N PHE A 13 5.13 11.56 -2.03
CA PHE A 13 6.49 11.07 -2.25
C PHE A 13 7.54 12.09 -1.83
N LEU A 14 7.29 13.38 -2.03
CA LEU A 14 8.18 14.42 -1.51
C LEU A 14 8.29 14.33 0.02
N VAL A 15 7.16 14.15 0.70
CA VAL A 15 7.12 14.04 2.16
C VAL A 15 7.81 12.76 2.64
N LEU A 16 7.52 11.61 2.03
CA LEU A 16 8.13 10.33 2.39
C LEU A 16 9.66 10.35 2.19
N ASP A 17 10.14 10.91 1.08
CA ASP A 17 11.56 11.06 0.82
C ASP A 17 12.24 11.98 1.83
N ASP A 18 11.59 13.09 2.21
CA ASP A 18 12.16 14.03 3.17
C ASP A 18 12.18 13.45 4.59
N LEU A 19 11.17 12.67 5.00
CA LEU A 19 11.18 11.91 6.25
C LEU A 19 12.40 10.96 6.29
N ILE A 20 12.61 10.18 5.22
CA ILE A 20 13.76 9.27 5.11
C ILE A 20 15.09 10.04 5.22
N LYS A 21 15.26 11.14 4.46
CA LYS A 21 16.47 11.97 4.50
C LYS A 21 16.73 12.57 5.88
N ASN A 22 15.68 12.84 6.64
CA ASN A 22 15.76 13.40 7.99
C ASN A 22 15.98 12.34 9.08
N GLY A 23 16.17 11.07 8.71
CA GLY A 23 16.51 10.00 9.65
C GLY A 23 15.31 9.34 10.32
N GLU A 24 14.10 9.49 9.76
CA GLU A 24 12.86 8.90 10.29
C GLU A 24 12.66 7.42 9.88
N GLU A 25 13.71 6.74 9.45
CA GLU A 25 13.64 5.31 9.16
C GLU A 25 13.25 4.52 10.42
N GLY A 26 12.22 3.68 10.30
CA GLY A 26 11.70 2.89 11.40
C GLY A 26 10.98 3.69 12.50
N SER A 27 10.60 4.95 12.29
CA SER A 27 9.92 5.75 13.31
C SER A 27 8.41 5.54 13.36
N PHE A 28 7.81 4.90 12.34
CA PHE A 28 6.37 4.66 12.26
C PHE A 28 5.97 3.26 12.73
N ASP A 29 4.92 3.18 13.55
CA ASP A 29 4.33 1.91 13.98
C ASP A 29 3.41 1.30 12.92
N PHE A 30 2.70 2.16 12.20
CA PHE A 30 1.64 1.79 11.26
C PHE A 30 1.54 2.81 10.13
N VAL A 31 1.33 2.32 8.90
CA VAL A 31 1.03 3.15 7.73
C VAL A 31 -0.17 2.57 6.99
N PHE A 32 -1.13 3.43 6.63
CA PHE A 32 -2.27 3.07 5.79
C PHE A 32 -2.13 3.75 4.42
N VAL A 33 -2.13 2.95 3.35
CA VAL A 33 -2.00 3.41 1.97
C VAL A 33 -3.33 3.19 1.25
N ASP A 34 -4.04 4.29 1.02
CA ASP A 34 -5.20 4.36 0.14
C ASP A 34 -5.04 5.55 -0.82
N ALA A 35 -4.35 5.29 -1.92
CA ALA A 35 -3.96 6.27 -2.92
C ALA A 35 -4.10 5.71 -4.35
N TYR A 36 -3.37 6.28 -5.31
CA TYR A 36 -3.32 5.78 -6.69
C TYR A 36 -2.69 4.38 -6.74
N LYS A 37 -3.41 3.42 -7.33
CA LYS A 37 -2.98 2.01 -7.34
C LYS A 37 -1.73 1.76 -8.17
N SER A 38 -1.50 2.56 -9.22
CA SER A 38 -0.29 2.52 -10.05
C SER A 38 1.00 2.83 -9.26
N ASP A 39 0.85 3.44 -8.10
CA ASP A 39 1.95 3.92 -7.27
C ASP A 39 2.21 3.04 -6.04
N TYR A 40 1.42 1.98 -5.82
CA TYR A 40 1.50 1.17 -4.61
C TYR A 40 2.87 0.52 -4.39
N LEU A 41 3.56 0.09 -5.45
CA LEU A 41 4.93 -0.43 -5.36
C LEU A 41 5.91 0.64 -4.87
N LYS A 42 5.78 1.88 -5.39
CA LYS A 42 6.61 3.00 -4.95
C LYS A 42 6.33 3.38 -3.50
N PHE A 43 5.05 3.40 -3.12
CA PHE A 43 4.67 3.57 -1.71
C PHE A 43 5.31 2.48 -0.85
N HIS A 44 5.24 1.21 -1.26
CA HIS A 44 5.82 0.10 -0.51
C HIS A 44 7.30 0.26 -0.22
N GLU A 45 8.12 0.59 -1.23
CA GLU A 45 9.56 0.79 -1.02
C GLU A 45 9.89 1.91 -0.02
N LEU A 46 9.09 2.98 0.00
CA LEU A 46 9.32 4.11 0.90
C LEU A 46 8.75 3.86 2.30
N THR A 47 7.52 3.35 2.38
CA THR A 47 6.84 3.13 3.67
C THR A 47 7.48 1.98 4.45
N LEU A 48 8.04 0.97 3.78
CA LEU A 48 8.74 -0.12 4.44
C LEU A 48 10.02 0.36 5.16
N LYS A 49 10.71 1.38 4.62
CA LYS A 49 11.85 2.02 5.32
C LYS A 49 11.41 2.76 6.58
N LEU A 50 10.29 3.47 6.49
CA LEU A 50 9.76 4.32 7.56
C LEU A 50 9.06 3.52 8.68
N VAL A 51 8.45 2.38 8.36
CA VAL A 51 7.81 1.51 9.35
C VAL A 51 8.87 0.70 10.08
N LYS A 52 8.78 0.63 11.41
CA LYS A 52 9.70 -0.16 12.24
C LYS A 52 9.63 -1.65 11.94
N VAL A 53 10.68 -2.41 12.27
CA VAL A 53 10.60 -3.88 12.28
C VAL A 53 9.48 -4.33 13.22
N GLY A 54 8.60 -5.19 12.72
CA GLY A 54 7.37 -5.62 13.41
C GLY A 54 6.18 -4.66 13.26
N GLY A 55 6.39 -3.45 12.73
CA GLY A 55 5.31 -2.54 12.35
C GLY A 55 4.59 -2.99 11.08
N ILE A 56 3.48 -2.31 10.77
CA ILE A 56 2.53 -2.75 9.73
C ILE A 56 2.33 -1.67 8.67
N VAL A 57 2.38 -2.06 7.40
CA VAL A 57 1.81 -1.29 6.29
C VAL A 57 0.53 -1.97 5.83
N ALA A 58 -0.55 -1.22 5.72
CA ALA A 58 -1.85 -1.70 5.25
C ALA A 58 -2.20 -1.04 3.92
N TYR A 59 -2.63 -1.83 2.94
CA TYR A 59 -2.99 -1.38 1.60
C TYR A 59 -4.46 -1.66 1.31
N ASP A 60 -5.20 -0.61 0.96
CA ASP A 60 -6.63 -0.71 0.70
C ASP A 60 -6.96 -1.02 -0.77
N ASN A 61 -8.17 -1.54 -0.99
CA ASN A 61 -8.76 -1.96 -2.27
C ASN A 61 -7.95 -3.01 -3.05
N THR A 62 -7.35 -3.96 -2.34
CA THR A 62 -6.46 -4.98 -2.92
C THR A 62 -7.21 -6.15 -3.57
N LEU A 63 -8.54 -6.24 -3.43
CA LEU A 63 -9.40 -7.10 -4.25
C LEU A 63 -9.98 -6.38 -5.46
N TRP A 64 -9.95 -5.04 -5.48
CA TRP A 64 -10.30 -4.16 -6.59
C TRP A 64 -11.62 -4.53 -7.28
N TYR A 65 -12.72 -4.43 -6.53
CA TYR A 65 -14.08 -4.82 -6.90
C TYR A 65 -14.21 -6.30 -7.33
N GLY A 66 -13.28 -7.14 -6.89
CA GLY A 66 -13.16 -8.55 -7.31
C GLY A 66 -12.58 -8.74 -8.71
N SER A 67 -12.24 -7.66 -9.43
CA SER A 67 -11.74 -7.74 -10.80
C SER A 67 -10.39 -8.46 -10.91
N VAL A 68 -9.60 -8.51 -9.84
CA VAL A 68 -8.33 -9.27 -9.82
C VAL A 68 -8.51 -10.78 -10.07
N ALA A 69 -9.74 -11.29 -9.88
CA ALA A 69 -10.09 -12.68 -10.16
C ALA A 69 -10.78 -12.89 -11.53
N GLN A 70 -10.93 -11.83 -12.33
CA GLN A 70 -11.60 -11.83 -13.62
C GLN A 70 -10.60 -11.64 -14.76
N SER A 71 -10.93 -12.12 -15.96
CA SER A 71 -10.18 -11.77 -17.17
C SER A 71 -10.46 -10.32 -17.60
N GLU A 72 -9.51 -9.67 -18.28
CA GLU A 72 -9.69 -8.29 -18.77
C GLU A 72 -10.91 -8.09 -19.70
N LYS A 73 -11.43 -9.18 -20.29
CA LYS A 73 -12.62 -9.13 -21.17
C LYS A 73 -13.92 -9.07 -20.37
N GLU A 74 -13.93 -9.55 -19.13
CA GLU A 74 -15.09 -9.58 -18.25
C GLU A 74 -15.27 -8.26 -17.48
N VAL A 75 -14.20 -7.48 -17.34
CA VAL A 75 -14.24 -6.17 -16.70
C VAL A 75 -14.76 -5.13 -17.70
N VAL A 76 -16.01 -4.71 -17.50
CA VAL A 76 -16.72 -3.78 -18.39
C VAL A 76 -16.41 -2.32 -18.06
N GLU A 77 -16.13 -2.01 -16.79
CA GLU A 77 -15.88 -0.64 -16.35
C GLU A 77 -14.43 -0.22 -16.61
N ASP A 78 -14.25 0.81 -17.45
CA ASP A 78 -12.93 1.30 -17.88
C ASP A 78 -12.02 1.71 -16.71
N LEU A 79 -12.60 2.29 -15.65
CA LEU A 79 -11.83 2.70 -14.47
C LEU A 79 -11.28 1.49 -13.71
N ILE A 80 -12.13 0.47 -13.49
CA ILE A 80 -11.72 -0.76 -12.81
C ILE A 80 -10.65 -1.46 -13.65
N LYS A 81 -10.89 -1.60 -14.96
CA LYS A 81 -9.97 -2.23 -15.90
C LYS A 81 -8.61 -1.53 -15.97
N ARG A 82 -8.59 -0.19 -15.94
CA ARG A 82 -7.34 0.60 -15.97
C ARG A 82 -6.40 0.26 -14.82
N TYR A 83 -6.95 0.00 -13.63
CA TYR A 83 -6.15 -0.24 -12.43
C TYR A 83 -5.99 -1.72 -12.06
N GLN A 84 -6.77 -2.61 -12.65
CA GLN A 84 -6.75 -4.06 -12.42
C GLN A 84 -5.32 -4.62 -12.47
N ASN A 85 -4.57 -4.32 -13.54
CA ASN A 85 -3.22 -4.86 -13.72
C ASN A 85 -2.24 -4.36 -12.67
N PHE A 86 -2.35 -3.09 -12.22
CA PHE A 86 -1.51 -2.57 -11.14
C PHE A 86 -1.79 -3.28 -9.82
N VAL A 87 -3.05 -3.60 -9.51
CA VAL A 87 -3.40 -4.32 -8.27
C VAL A 87 -2.97 -5.79 -8.34
N VAL A 88 -3.12 -6.45 -9.49
CA VAL A 88 -2.65 -7.83 -9.70
C VAL A 88 -1.12 -7.92 -9.55
N GLU A 89 -0.39 -6.99 -10.17
CA GLU A 89 1.06 -6.90 -10.06
C GLU A 89 1.50 -6.64 -8.61
N PHE A 90 0.85 -5.68 -7.95
CA PHE A 90 1.13 -5.35 -6.55
C PHE A 90 0.88 -6.54 -5.61
N ASN A 91 -0.27 -7.21 -5.74
CA ASN A 91 -0.57 -8.39 -4.92
C ASN A 91 0.44 -9.52 -5.14
N SER A 92 0.86 -9.74 -6.38
CA SER A 92 1.87 -10.75 -6.72
C SER A 92 3.23 -10.40 -6.13
N PHE A 93 3.62 -9.12 -6.18
CA PHE A 93 4.84 -8.61 -5.57
C PHE A 93 4.83 -8.81 -4.05
N ILE A 94 3.78 -8.37 -3.36
CA ILE A 94 3.67 -8.49 -1.90
C ILE A 94 3.63 -9.95 -1.43
N ALA A 95 3.00 -10.84 -2.19
CA ALA A 95 2.99 -12.27 -1.87
C ALA A 95 4.38 -12.91 -1.96
N ALA A 96 5.29 -12.31 -2.75
CA ALA A 96 6.64 -12.80 -2.98
C ALA A 96 7.72 -12.04 -2.19
N ASP A 97 7.39 -10.93 -1.52
CA ASP A 97 8.36 -10.09 -0.83
C ASP A 97 8.83 -10.70 0.49
N PRO A 98 10.10 -11.14 0.60
CA PRO A 98 10.61 -11.79 1.81
C PRO A 98 10.81 -10.82 2.99
N ARG A 99 10.69 -9.51 2.78
CA ARG A 99 10.84 -8.49 3.83
C ARG A 99 9.60 -8.38 4.70
N VAL A 100 8.47 -8.96 4.30
CA VAL A 100 7.20 -8.86 5.01
C VAL A 100 6.53 -10.22 5.21
N GLU A 101 5.75 -10.34 6.28
CA GLU A 101 4.64 -11.30 6.34
C GLU A 101 3.38 -10.60 5.88
N SER A 102 2.69 -11.16 4.88
CA SER A 102 1.48 -10.56 4.32
C SER A 102 0.22 -11.39 4.55
N SER A 103 -0.91 -10.70 4.70
CA SER A 103 -2.24 -11.30 4.78
C SER A 103 -3.25 -10.44 4.02
N LEU A 104 -3.83 -10.98 2.96
CA LEU A 104 -4.95 -10.38 2.22
C LEU A 104 -6.27 -10.75 2.90
N LEU A 105 -7.00 -9.75 3.39
CA LEU A 105 -8.27 -9.91 4.09
C LEU A 105 -9.45 -9.47 3.21
N SER A 106 -10.53 -10.25 3.21
CA SER A 106 -11.79 -9.91 2.52
C SER A 106 -12.65 -8.95 3.35
N ILE A 107 -12.06 -7.83 3.78
CA ILE A 107 -12.74 -6.72 4.45
C ILE A 107 -12.80 -5.55 3.47
N GLY A 108 -13.98 -4.92 3.34
CA GLY A 108 -14.17 -3.84 2.36
C GLY A 108 -13.91 -4.34 0.94
N ASP A 109 -13.08 -3.60 0.20
CA ASP A 109 -12.64 -3.96 -1.15
C ASP A 109 -11.29 -4.69 -1.18
N GLY A 110 -10.96 -5.37 -0.07
CA GLY A 110 -9.68 -6.06 0.13
C GLY A 110 -8.68 -5.21 0.88
N LEU A 111 -8.16 -5.74 1.98
CA LEU A 111 -7.13 -5.11 2.80
C LEU A 111 -5.94 -6.03 2.93
N THR A 112 -4.79 -5.63 2.39
CA THR A 112 -3.54 -6.38 2.57
C THR A 112 -2.76 -5.78 3.71
N LEU A 113 -2.56 -6.57 4.78
CA LEU A 113 -1.69 -6.22 5.88
C LEU A 113 -0.29 -6.80 5.62
N CYS A 114 0.74 -5.96 5.74
CA CYS A 114 2.14 -6.35 5.60
C CYS A 114 2.89 -6.02 6.89
N ARG A 115 3.38 -7.02 7.61
CA ARG A 115 4.20 -6.85 8.80
C ARG A 115 5.68 -6.91 8.42
N ARG A 116 6.44 -5.84 8.67
CA ARG A 116 7.89 -5.78 8.37
C ARG A 116 8.68 -6.78 9.22
N LEU A 117 9.60 -7.51 8.59
CA LEU A 117 10.44 -8.51 9.23
C LEU A 117 11.87 -8.04 9.54
N HIS A 118 12.46 -7.22 8.67
CA HIS A 118 13.82 -6.68 8.82
C HIS A 118 13.96 -5.35 8.06
#